data_AF-A0A1H4PHF9-F1
#
_entry.id   AF-A0A1H4PHF9-F1
#
_cell.length_a   1.000
_cell.length_b   1.000
_cell.length_c   1.000
_cell.angle_alpha   90.00
_cell.angle_beta   90.00
_cell.angle_gamma   90.00
#
_symmetry.space_group_name_H-M   'P 1'
#
loop_
_entity.id
_entity.type
_entity.pdbx_description
1 polymer ?
#
loop_
_entity_poly.entity_id
_entity_poly.type
_entity_poly.pdbx_seq_one_letter_code
_entity_poly.pdbx_strand_id
1 'polypeptide(L)'
;MLTLADVETIVEVALANTSGYRPLPKKVWATRVAVKMDVGGCSDTSIGRAERLRLQYRSHWRAETSGPSKITAERKVLNMLHRVAEEEVERVSHPTEPWGKKLWVSVQARVDELEGTPKANGLDADMLLGGIAELSNNCVVWFSPKFDVEEKMRQLAQGAAS
;
A
#
# COMPACT_ATOMS: atom_id res chain seq x y z
N MET A 1 -15.24 6.41 41.45
CA MET A 1 -14.21 7.44 41.77
C MET A 1 -12.92 6.67 41.88
N LEU A 2 -11.94 6.95 41.00
CA LEU A 2 -10.63 6.30 41.02
C LEU A 2 -9.84 6.85 42.22
N THR A 3 -9.29 5.96 43.05
CA THR A 3 -8.44 6.33 44.18
C THR A 3 -6.96 6.20 43.82
N LEU A 4 -6.09 6.86 44.58
CA LEU A 4 -4.64 6.78 44.37
C LEU A 4 -4.13 5.33 44.53
N ALA A 5 -4.73 4.57 45.44
CA ALA A 5 -4.42 3.15 45.66
C ALA A 5 -4.81 2.27 44.45
N ASP A 6 -5.88 2.62 43.73
CA ASP A 6 -6.27 1.92 42.50
C ASP A 6 -5.22 2.15 41.39
N VAL A 7 -4.66 3.35 41.31
CA VAL A 7 -3.61 3.69 40.34
C VAL A 7 -2.30 2.95 40.66
N GLU A 8 -1.89 2.91 41.93
CA GLU A 8 -0.71 2.15 42.37
C GLU A 8 -0.85 0.66 42.03
N THR A 9 -2.02 0.08 42.32
CA THR A 9 -2.32 -1.33 41.99
C THR A 9 -2.25 -1.60 40.49
N ILE A 10 -2.80 -0.70 39.66
CA ILE A 10 -2.76 -0.82 38.20
C ILE A 10 -1.32 -0.74 37.68
N VAL A 11 -0.50 0.16 38.24
CA VAL A 11 0.92 0.31 37.87
C VAL A 11 1.71 -0.93 38.26
N GLU A 12 1.53 -1.46 39.46
CA GLU A 12 2.19 -2.71 39.89
C GLU A 12 1.81 -3.90 39.01
N VAL A 13 0.52 -4.04 38.68
CA VAL A 13 0.04 -5.11 37.78
C VAL A 13 0.58 -4.94 36.36
N ALA A 14 0.68 -3.71 35.86
CA ALA A 14 1.25 -3.42 34.55
C ALA A 14 2.76 -3.71 34.48
N LEU A 15 3.50 -3.35 35.54
CA LEU A 15 4.93 -3.65 35.66
C LEU A 15 5.20 -5.15 35.80
N ALA A 16 4.36 -5.88 36.55
CA ALA A 16 4.44 -7.33 36.69
C ALA A 16 4.09 -8.10 35.40
N ASN A 17 3.32 -7.47 34.49
CA ASN A 17 2.85 -8.08 33.23
C ASN A 17 3.32 -7.30 31.98
N THR A 18 4.54 -6.78 32.01
CA THR A 18 5.14 -5.99 30.90
C THR A 18 5.11 -6.70 29.55
N SER A 19 5.13 -8.04 29.54
CA SER A 19 5.01 -8.85 28.31
C SER A 19 3.65 -8.71 27.60
N GLY A 20 2.56 -8.52 28.36
CA GLY A 20 1.20 -8.33 27.83
C GLY A 20 0.96 -6.95 27.22
N TYR A 21 1.83 -5.98 27.53
CA TYR A 21 1.77 -4.61 27.02
C TYR A 21 2.88 -4.31 25.99
N ARG A 22 3.67 -5.33 25.61
CA ARG A 22 4.73 -5.15 24.62
C ARG A 22 4.07 -4.83 23.26
N PRO A 23 4.49 -3.76 22.56
CA PRO A 23 4.00 -3.50 21.22
C PRO A 23 4.18 -4.73 20.34
N LEU A 24 3.16 -5.05 19.54
CA LEU A 24 3.28 -6.14 18.58
C LEU A 24 4.50 -5.89 17.68
N PRO A 25 5.29 -6.93 17.38
CA PRO A 25 6.42 -6.78 16.47
C PRO A 25 5.93 -6.18 15.16
N LYS A 26 6.67 -5.17 14.67
CA LYS A 26 6.32 -4.51 13.41
C LYS A 26 6.23 -5.54 12.30
N LYS A 27 5.15 -5.48 11.52
CA LYS A 27 4.95 -6.37 10.37
C LYS A 27 6.08 -6.16 9.37
N VAL A 28 6.78 -7.24 9.02
CA VAL A 28 7.82 -7.19 7.98
C VAL A 28 7.15 -7.18 6.62
N TRP A 29 7.32 -6.10 5.89
CA TRP A 29 6.81 -5.95 4.54
C TRP A 29 7.67 -6.72 3.54
N ALA A 30 7.08 -7.73 2.91
CA ALA A 30 7.78 -8.61 1.95
C ALA A 30 7.63 -8.16 0.49
N THR A 31 6.89 -7.09 0.22
CA THR A 31 6.62 -6.61 -1.13
C THR A 31 7.12 -5.17 -1.33
N ARG A 32 7.54 -4.85 -2.56
CA ARG A 32 8.05 -3.52 -2.89
C ARG A 32 6.99 -2.44 -2.72
N VAL A 33 5.73 -2.75 -3.07
CA VAL A 33 4.61 -1.83 -2.88
C VAL A 33 4.42 -1.48 -1.40
N ALA A 34 4.49 -2.48 -0.51
CA ALA A 34 4.32 -2.27 0.91
C ALA A 34 5.43 -1.40 1.50
N VAL A 35 6.70 -1.68 1.15
CA VAL A 35 7.84 -0.87 1.59
C VAL A 35 7.74 0.58 1.10
N LYS A 36 7.31 0.81 -0.14
CA LYS A 36 7.13 2.18 -0.66
C LYS A 36 5.99 2.92 0.03
N MET A 37 4.88 2.25 0.26
CA MET A 37 3.74 2.84 0.96
C MET A 37 4.08 3.16 2.42
N ASP A 38 4.83 2.28 3.10
CA ASP A 38 5.35 2.48 4.45
C ASP A 38 6.26 3.72 4.52
N VAL A 39 7.25 3.81 3.63
CA VAL A 39 8.12 5.00 3.51
C VAL A 39 7.32 6.25 3.15
N GLY A 40 6.26 6.11 2.36
CA GLY A 40 5.31 7.17 2.01
C GLY A 40 4.36 7.58 3.13
N GLY A 41 4.44 6.98 4.32
CA GLY A 41 3.59 7.30 5.47
C GLY A 41 2.15 6.78 5.36
N CYS A 42 1.93 5.71 4.59
CA CYS A 42 0.64 5.03 4.53
C CYS A 42 0.40 4.19 5.79
N SER A 43 -0.87 3.99 6.16
CA SER A 43 -1.21 3.13 7.30
C SER A 43 -1.05 1.65 6.97
N ASP A 44 -0.80 0.80 7.98
CA ASP A 44 -0.73 -0.67 7.84
C ASP A 44 -1.99 -1.25 7.17
N THR A 45 -3.17 -0.68 7.45
CA THR A 45 -4.43 -1.07 6.82
C THR A 45 -4.44 -0.74 5.33
N SER A 46 -3.98 0.45 4.95
CA SER A 46 -3.85 0.86 3.53
C SER A 46 -2.86 -0.05 2.80
N ILE A 47 -1.72 -0.34 3.44
CA ILE A 47 -0.69 -1.23 2.89
C ILE A 47 -1.27 -2.65 2.69
N GLY A 48 -1.90 -3.22 3.71
CA GLY A 48 -2.50 -4.55 3.64
C GLY A 48 -3.62 -4.63 2.58
N ARG A 49 -4.40 -3.57 2.39
CA ARG A 49 -5.39 -3.48 1.30
C ARG A 49 -4.70 -3.47 -0.06
N ALA A 50 -3.68 -2.63 -0.25
CA ALA A 50 -2.95 -2.57 -1.52
C ALA A 50 -2.32 -3.92 -1.90
N GLU A 51 -1.73 -4.65 -0.95
CA GLU A 51 -1.20 -5.99 -1.19
C GLU A 51 -2.28 -6.98 -1.64
N ARG A 52 -3.46 -6.94 -1.01
CA ARG A 52 -4.59 -7.81 -1.35
C ARG A 52 -5.12 -7.49 -2.75
N LEU A 53 -5.39 -6.21 -3.05
CA LEU A 53 -5.90 -5.77 -4.34
C LEU A 53 -4.92 -6.12 -5.48
N ARG A 54 -3.62 -5.99 -5.23
CA ARG A 54 -2.58 -6.40 -6.18
C ARG A 54 -2.66 -7.89 -6.53
N LEU A 55 -2.85 -8.74 -5.52
CA LEU A 55 -2.99 -10.19 -5.74
C LEU A 55 -4.27 -10.51 -6.51
N GLN A 56 -5.37 -9.84 -6.21
CA GLN A 56 -6.64 -9.96 -6.96
C GLN A 56 -6.47 -9.54 -8.42
N TYR A 57 -5.82 -8.41 -8.68
CA TYR A 57 -5.47 -7.93 -10.02
C TYR A 57 -4.67 -8.96 -10.81
N ARG A 58 -3.60 -9.50 -10.22
CA ARG A 58 -2.80 -10.56 -10.86
C ARG A 58 -3.61 -11.83 -11.09
N SER A 59 -4.51 -12.18 -10.17
CA SER A 59 -5.35 -13.37 -10.30
C SER A 59 -6.35 -13.21 -11.44
N HIS A 60 -6.99 -12.04 -11.56
CA HIS A 60 -7.92 -11.71 -12.63
C HIS A 60 -7.26 -11.90 -14.01
N TRP A 61 -6.11 -11.23 -14.22
CA TRP A 61 -5.36 -11.38 -15.46
C TRP A 61 -4.65 -12.72 -15.62
N ARG A 62 -4.64 -13.62 -14.64
CA ARG A 62 -4.18 -15.01 -14.84
C ARG A 62 -5.32 -15.92 -15.26
N ALA A 63 -6.51 -15.70 -14.70
CA ALA A 63 -7.70 -16.53 -14.92
C ALA A 63 -8.30 -16.34 -16.32
N GLU A 64 -8.16 -15.17 -16.94
CA GLU A 64 -8.59 -15.00 -18.32
C GLU A 64 -7.75 -15.86 -19.28
N THR A 65 -8.40 -16.59 -20.19
CA THR A 65 -7.72 -17.45 -21.18
C THR A 65 -6.68 -16.65 -21.97
N SER A 66 -5.44 -17.13 -21.97
CA SER A 66 -4.30 -16.46 -22.60
C SER A 66 -4.53 -16.25 -24.10
N GLY A 67 -4.53 -14.99 -24.55
CA GLY A 67 -4.63 -14.62 -25.95
C GLY A 67 -4.09 -13.21 -26.22
N PRO A 68 -3.71 -12.87 -27.47
CA PRO A 68 -3.16 -11.56 -27.82
C PRO A 68 -4.07 -10.36 -27.47
N SER A 69 -5.39 -10.56 -27.50
CA SER A 69 -6.40 -9.55 -27.11
C SER A 69 -6.26 -9.14 -25.64
N LYS A 70 -6.09 -10.11 -24.74
CA LYS A 70 -5.95 -9.91 -23.30
C LYS A 70 -4.68 -9.15 -22.94
N ILE A 71 -3.52 -9.56 -23.47
CA ILE A 71 -2.24 -8.84 -23.23
C ILE A 71 -2.36 -7.37 -23.67
N THR A 72 -3.05 -7.15 -24.78
CA THR A 72 -3.31 -5.80 -25.30
C THR A 72 -4.22 -5.01 -24.36
N ALA A 73 -5.27 -5.64 -23.82
CA ALA A 73 -6.20 -5.02 -22.88
C ALA A 73 -5.51 -4.68 -21.54
N GLU A 74 -4.80 -5.62 -20.93
CA GLU A 74 -4.05 -5.42 -19.68
C GLU A 74 -3.05 -4.27 -19.84
N ARG A 75 -2.28 -4.26 -20.93
CA ARG A 75 -1.32 -3.18 -21.20
C ARG A 75 -1.99 -1.82 -21.37
N LYS A 76 -3.16 -1.76 -22.03
CA LYS A 76 -3.93 -0.51 -22.17
C LYS A 76 -4.38 0.02 -20.82
N VAL A 77 -4.89 -0.86 -19.95
CA VAL A 77 -5.28 -0.51 -18.58
C VAL A 77 -4.07 -0.02 -17.78
N LEU A 78 -2.95 -0.75 -17.78
CA LEU A 78 -1.74 -0.35 -17.05
C LEU A 78 -1.19 1.01 -17.52
N ASN A 79 -1.19 1.27 -18.83
CA ASN A 79 -0.76 2.57 -19.36
C ASN A 79 -1.69 3.71 -18.90
N MET A 80 -2.99 3.47 -18.84
CA MET A 80 -3.96 4.44 -18.34
C MET A 80 -3.76 4.69 -16.84
N LEU A 81 -3.61 3.63 -16.05
CA LEU A 81 -3.37 3.72 -14.61
C LEU A 81 -2.02 4.40 -14.30
N HIS A 82 -1.00 4.16 -15.11
CA HIS A 82 0.28 4.86 -14.96
C HIS A 82 0.11 6.36 -15.16
N ARG A 83 -0.61 6.79 -16.21
CA ARG A 83 -0.91 8.21 -16.43
C ARG A 83 -1.68 8.82 -15.26
N VAL A 84 -2.70 8.12 -14.75
CA VAL A 84 -3.44 8.55 -13.55
C VAL A 84 -2.48 8.73 -12.38
N ALA A 85 -1.61 7.77 -12.11
CA ALA A 85 -0.64 7.88 -11.02
C ALA A 85 0.32 9.05 -11.22
N GLU A 86 0.82 9.30 -12.43
CA GLU A 86 1.69 10.45 -12.74
C GLU A 86 0.99 11.79 -12.47
N GLU A 87 -0.23 11.96 -12.98
CA GLU A 87 -1.05 13.17 -12.74
C GLU A 87 -1.26 13.41 -11.23
N GLU A 88 -1.51 12.34 -10.48
CA GLU A 88 -1.75 12.41 -9.04
C GLU A 88 -0.47 12.65 -8.22
N VAL A 89 0.66 12.08 -8.64
CA VAL A 89 1.97 12.34 -8.04
C VAL A 89 2.33 13.82 -8.20
N GLU A 90 2.19 14.37 -9.40
CA GLU A 90 2.48 15.79 -9.65
C GLU A 90 1.60 16.69 -8.79
N ARG A 91 0.34 16.32 -8.60
CA ARG A 91 -0.63 17.07 -7.80
C ARG A 91 -0.31 17.08 -6.30
N VAL A 92 0.09 15.94 -5.73
CA VAL A 92 0.15 15.77 -4.26
C VAL A 92 1.55 15.68 -3.69
N SER A 93 2.57 15.52 -4.55
CA SER A 93 3.95 15.39 -4.10
C SER A 93 4.45 16.66 -3.44
N HIS A 94 5.30 16.47 -2.43
CA HIS A 94 5.91 17.57 -1.69
C HIS A 94 7.38 17.26 -1.39
N PRO A 95 8.30 18.24 -1.49
CA PRO A 95 9.72 17.99 -1.25
C PRO A 95 10.04 17.59 0.19
N THR A 96 9.30 18.12 1.16
CA THR A 96 9.64 18.00 2.59
C THR A 96 8.63 17.21 3.42
N GLU A 97 7.49 16.82 2.85
CA GLU A 97 6.43 16.10 3.58
C GLU A 97 6.17 14.73 2.95
N PRO A 98 5.90 13.69 3.76
CA PRO A 98 5.38 12.42 3.26
C PRO A 98 4.05 12.64 2.53
N TRP A 99 3.99 12.20 1.28
CA TRP A 99 2.85 12.40 0.39
C TRP A 99 2.19 11.09 -0.06
N GLY A 100 2.72 9.93 0.34
CA GLY A 100 2.17 8.63 -0.06
C GLY A 100 0.73 8.39 0.38
N LYS A 101 0.38 8.78 1.61
CA LYS A 101 -1.01 8.73 2.07
C LYS A 101 -1.93 9.62 1.22
N LYS A 102 -1.49 10.84 0.91
CA LYS A 102 -2.24 11.78 0.07
C LYS A 102 -2.44 11.17 -1.32
N LEU A 103 -1.37 10.66 -1.93
CA LEU A 103 -1.41 9.96 -3.22
C LEU A 103 -2.39 8.80 -3.23
N TRP A 104 -2.35 7.93 -2.21
CA TRP A 104 -3.22 6.76 -2.16
C TRP A 104 -4.70 7.14 -2.17
N VAL A 105 -5.09 8.15 -1.38
CA VAL A 105 -6.46 8.68 -1.35
C VAL A 105 -6.82 9.34 -2.68
N SER A 106 -5.89 10.11 -3.24
CA SER A 106 -6.05 10.83 -4.50
C SER A 106 -6.32 9.89 -5.67
N VAL A 107 -5.50 8.84 -5.79
CA VAL A 107 -5.64 7.81 -6.81
C VAL A 107 -6.91 6.99 -6.59
N GLN A 108 -7.26 6.68 -5.34
CA GLN A 108 -8.50 5.98 -5.04
C GLN A 108 -9.72 6.75 -5.58
N ALA A 109 -9.84 8.04 -5.25
CA ALA A 109 -10.92 8.87 -5.78
C ALA A 109 -10.94 8.87 -7.31
N ARG A 110 -9.76 8.91 -7.95
CA ARG A 110 -9.65 8.92 -9.41
C ARG A 110 -10.05 7.59 -10.06
N VAL A 111 -9.79 6.45 -9.43
CA VAL A 111 -10.24 5.16 -9.96
C VAL A 111 -11.72 4.91 -9.69
N ASP A 112 -12.26 5.43 -8.58
CA ASP A 112 -13.70 5.41 -8.31
C ASP A 112 -14.47 6.17 -9.41
N GLU A 113 -13.93 7.29 -9.91
CA GLU A 113 -14.49 8.03 -11.05
C GLU A 113 -14.39 7.28 -12.40
N LEU A 114 -13.43 6.37 -12.54
CA LEU A 114 -13.22 5.61 -13.77
C LEU A 114 -14.13 4.40 -13.87
N GLU A 115 -14.63 3.90 -12.74
CA GLU A 115 -15.54 2.77 -12.70
C GLU A 115 -16.77 2.99 -13.59
N GLY A 116 -17.17 1.95 -14.32
CA GLY A 116 -18.28 2.03 -15.28
C GLY A 116 -17.98 2.80 -16.57
N THR A 117 -16.82 3.44 -16.71
CA THR A 117 -16.42 4.09 -17.96
C THR A 117 -15.79 3.09 -18.94
N PRO A 118 -15.80 3.36 -20.26
CA PRO A 118 -15.09 2.52 -21.24
C PRO A 118 -13.59 2.40 -20.96
N LYS A 119 -12.99 3.38 -20.26
CA LYS A 119 -11.56 3.37 -19.91
C LYS A 119 -11.22 2.33 -18.84
N ALA A 120 -12.18 1.97 -17.98
CA ALA A 120 -11.99 0.93 -16.97
C ALA A 120 -11.93 -0.48 -17.55
N ASN A 121 -12.28 -0.66 -18.84
CA ASN A 121 -12.23 -1.96 -19.52
C ASN A 121 -13.01 -3.06 -18.76
N GLY A 122 -14.15 -2.69 -18.15
CA GLY A 122 -14.99 -3.61 -17.37
C GLY A 122 -14.45 -3.97 -15.98
N LEU A 123 -13.36 -3.35 -15.53
CA LEU A 123 -12.82 -3.53 -14.19
C LEU A 123 -13.51 -2.58 -13.20
N ASP A 124 -13.76 -3.07 -11.99
CA ASP A 124 -14.23 -2.25 -10.87
C ASP A 124 -13.09 -1.37 -10.29
N ALA A 125 -13.45 -0.41 -9.44
CA ALA A 125 -12.48 0.52 -8.86
C ALA A 125 -11.40 -0.18 -8.02
N ASP A 126 -11.76 -1.23 -7.27
CA ASP A 126 -10.83 -2.01 -6.45
C ASP A 126 -9.79 -2.74 -7.32
N MET A 127 -10.21 -3.27 -8.47
CA MET A 127 -9.34 -3.93 -9.43
C MET A 127 -8.38 -2.92 -10.10
N LEU A 128 -8.88 -1.73 -10.47
CA LEU A 128 -8.05 -0.63 -10.97
C LEU A 128 -7.01 -0.20 -9.93
N LEU A 129 -7.41 -0.08 -8.67
CA LEU A 129 -6.51 0.24 -7.56
C LEU A 129 -5.48 -0.88 -7.32
N GLY A 130 -5.85 -2.15 -7.54
CA GLY A 130 -4.93 -3.28 -7.58
C GLY A 130 -3.89 -3.17 -8.69
N GLY A 131 -4.27 -2.64 -9.86
CA GLY A 131 -3.35 -2.34 -10.96
C GLY A 131 -2.32 -1.27 -10.60
N ILE A 132 -2.72 -0.21 -9.87
CA ILE A 132 -1.80 0.79 -9.33
C ILE A 132 -0.80 0.15 -8.35
N ALA A 133 -1.29 -0.72 -7.46
CA ALA A 133 -0.43 -1.45 -6.53
C ALA A 133 0.57 -2.37 -7.26
N GLU A 134 0.16 -2.97 -8.39
CA GLU A 134 1.08 -3.77 -9.24
C GLU A 134 2.12 -2.89 -9.95
N LEU A 135 1.73 -1.73 -10.48
CA LEU A 135 2.67 -0.75 -11.05
C LEU A 135 3.70 -0.28 -10.00
N SER A 136 3.26 -0.04 -8.76
CA SER A 136 4.16 0.29 -7.66
C SER A 136 5.14 -0.85 -7.34
N ASN A 137 4.63 -2.08 -7.31
CA ASN A 137 5.46 -3.27 -7.10
C ASN A 137 6.49 -3.50 -8.23
N ASN A 138 6.18 -3.03 -9.44
CA ASN A 138 7.08 -3.07 -10.61
C ASN A 138 7.96 -1.81 -10.76
N CYS A 139 8.03 -0.96 -9.73
CA CYS A 139 8.85 0.26 -9.70
C CYS A 139 8.49 1.35 -10.70
N VAL A 140 7.27 1.31 -11.23
CA VAL A 140 6.71 2.34 -12.09
C VAL A 140 6.12 3.47 -11.25
N VAL A 141 5.36 3.14 -10.21
CA VAL A 141 4.74 4.12 -9.29
C VAL A 141 5.48 4.17 -7.94
N TRP A 142 5.59 5.36 -7.36
CA TRP A 142 6.25 5.61 -6.08
C TRP A 142 5.35 6.44 -5.16
N PHE A 143 5.33 6.10 -3.87
CA PHE A 143 4.57 6.79 -2.81
C PHE A 143 5.44 7.76 -2.00
N SER A 144 6.67 7.97 -2.46
CA SER A 144 7.72 8.77 -1.84
C SER A 144 8.73 9.18 -2.92
N PRO A 145 9.73 10.00 -2.63
CA PRO A 145 10.91 10.10 -3.47
C PRO A 145 11.51 8.71 -3.76
N LYS A 146 12.18 8.54 -4.89
CA LYS A 146 12.81 7.27 -5.27
C LYS A 146 13.91 6.91 -4.27
N PHE A 147 14.01 5.63 -3.93
CA PHE A 147 15.05 5.07 -3.07
C PHE A 147 15.37 3.63 -3.51
N ASP A 148 16.46 3.05 -2.99
CA ASP A 148 16.76 1.63 -3.20
C ASP A 148 15.82 0.76 -2.35
N VAL A 149 14.77 0.24 -2.99
CA VAL A 149 13.75 -0.59 -2.34
C VAL A 149 14.30 -1.93 -1.89
N GLU A 150 15.25 -2.51 -2.63
CA GLU A 150 15.83 -3.81 -2.30
C GLU A 150 16.73 -3.69 -1.07
N GLU A 151 17.53 -2.62 -1.02
CA GLU A 151 18.33 -2.32 0.17
C GLU A 151 17.44 -2.06 1.39
N LYS A 152 16.35 -1.31 1.23
CA LYS A 152 15.40 -1.08 2.33
C LYS A 152 14.76 -2.39 2.81
N MET A 153 14.40 -3.29 1.90
CA MET A 153 13.86 -4.61 2.24
C MET A 153 14.88 -5.46 3.00
N ARG A 154 16.16 -5.46 2.60
CA ARG A 154 17.24 -6.15 3.32
C ARG A 154 17.38 -5.63 4.76
N GLN A 155 17.37 -4.31 4.95
CA GLN A 155 17.46 -3.69 6.27
C GLN A 155 16.29 -4.08 7.17
N LEU A 156 15.07 -4.09 6.64
CA LEU A 156 13.87 -4.51 7.38
C LEU A 156 13.93 -5.99 7.79
N ALA A 157 14.43 -6.87 6.92
CA ALA A 157 14.60 -8.28 7.23
C ALA A 157 15.64 -8.53 8.33
N GLN A 158 16.75 -7.77 8.34
CA GLN A 158 17.80 -7.87 9.36
C GLN A 158 17.33 -7.31 10.72
N GLY A 159 16.62 -6.18 10.71
CA GLY A 159 16.09 -5.55 11.93
C GLY A 159 14.96 -6.35 12.59
N ALA A 160 14.30 -7.25 11.87
CA ALA A 160 13.29 -8.18 12.43
C ALA A 160 13.90 -9.45 13.05
N ALA A 161 15.17 -9.74 12.74
CA ALA A 161 15.93 -10.86 13.31
C ALA A 161 16.74 -10.47 14.57
N SER A 162 16.63 -9.21 15.00
CA SER A 162 17.29 -8.61 16.17
C SER A 162 16.32 -8.46 17.33
#